data_AF-A0A2D4RT80-F1
#
_entry.id   AF-A0A2D4RT80-F1
#
_cell.length_a   1.000
_cell.length_b   1.000
_cell.length_c   1.000
_cell.angle_alpha   90.00
_cell.angle_beta   90.00
_cell.angle_gamma   90.00
#
_symmetry.space_group_name_H-M   'P 1'
#
loop_
_entity.id
_entity.type
_entity.pdbx_description
1 polymer ?
#
loop_
_entity_poly.entity_id
_entity_poly.type
_entity_poly.pdbx_seq_one_letter_code
_entity_poly.pdbx_strand_id
1 'polypeptide(L)'
;MYDKPATWADSHAFAVPHSDRKPISQEKLQAVLKVISWMNQNSLFWATAGHIPGYKPILDSAECKKMEPNATYAVLAENAAFDPKSKIAGVASPVYDAIQNFILPSVNGQLEPEEAIEMMKETLEPQIE
;
A
#
# COMPACT_ATOMS: atom_id res chain seq x y z
N MET A 1 7.51 3.86 15.09
CA MET A 1 7.03 2.49 14.86
C MET A 1 7.30 1.57 16.05
N TYR A 2 8.38 1.78 16.82
CA TYR A 2 8.79 0.84 17.88
C TYR A 2 7.99 0.90 19.20
N ASP A 3 7.30 2.01 19.50
CA ASP A 3 6.61 2.18 20.80
C ASP A 3 5.14 1.74 20.81
N LYS A 4 4.59 1.33 19.65
CA LYS A 4 3.19 0.94 19.48
C LYS A 4 3.10 -0.25 18.52
N PRO A 5 2.10 -1.13 18.68
CA PRO A 5 1.81 -2.16 17.69
C PRO A 5 1.72 -1.53 16.29
N ALA A 6 2.41 -2.13 15.32
CA ALA A 6 2.43 -1.68 13.94
C ALA A 6 2.53 -2.90 13.02
N THR A 7 1.57 -3.04 12.11
CA THR A 7 1.62 -4.01 11.02
C THR A 7 1.92 -3.27 9.75
N TRP A 8 3.05 -3.58 9.11
CA TRP A 8 3.31 -3.05 7.77
C TRP A 8 2.18 -3.45 6.83
N ALA A 9 1.59 -2.46 6.17
CA ALA A 9 0.43 -2.64 5.32
C ALA A 9 0.60 -1.88 4.01
N ASP A 10 -0.03 -2.41 2.97
CA ASP A 10 -0.19 -1.76 1.68
C ASP A 10 -1.67 -1.75 1.28
N SER A 11 -2.04 -0.87 0.35
CA SER A 11 -3.41 -0.72 -0.12
C SER A 11 -3.47 -0.44 -1.62
N HIS A 12 -4.53 -0.90 -2.25
CA HIS A 12 -4.79 -0.64 -3.67
C HIS A 12 -5.93 0.37 -3.79
N ALA A 13 -5.78 1.32 -4.71
CA ALA A 13 -6.80 2.33 -4.97
C ALA A 13 -7.02 2.50 -6.48
N PHE A 14 -8.26 2.80 -6.85
CA PHE A 14 -8.57 3.27 -8.19
C PHE A 14 -8.16 4.74 -8.34
N ALA A 15 -7.47 5.07 -9.43
CA ALA A 15 -7.08 6.44 -9.76
C ALA A 15 -7.64 6.84 -11.12
N VAL A 16 -8.02 8.12 -11.25
CA VAL A 16 -8.32 8.74 -12.55
C VAL A 16 -7.09 9.55 -12.95
N PRO A 17 -6.36 9.16 -14.00
CA PRO A 17 -5.20 9.91 -14.45
C PRO A 17 -5.58 11.32 -14.89
N HIS A 18 -4.79 12.29 -14.47
CA HIS A 18 -4.90 13.66 -14.93
C HIS A 18 -4.13 13.84 -16.26
N SER A 19 -4.69 14.64 -17.19
CA SER A 19 -4.02 14.99 -18.45
C SER A 19 -4.45 16.38 -18.92
N ASP A 20 -3.51 17.30 -19.03
CA ASP A 20 -3.76 18.62 -19.63
C ASP A 20 -3.99 18.54 -21.14
N ARG A 21 -3.37 17.56 -21.81
CA ARG A 21 -3.47 17.39 -23.27
C ARG A 21 -4.80 16.74 -23.69
N LYS A 22 -5.31 15.84 -22.86
CA LYS A 22 -6.55 15.09 -23.11
C LYS A 22 -7.37 15.02 -21.82
N PRO A 23 -7.91 16.16 -21.34
CA PRO A 23 -8.67 16.19 -20.11
C PRO A 23 -9.91 15.30 -20.22
N ILE A 24 -10.25 14.64 -19.12
CA ILE A 24 -11.49 13.88 -19.01
C ILE A 24 -12.68 14.85 -19.02
N SER A 25 -13.72 14.56 -19.80
CA SER A 25 -14.96 15.33 -19.73
C SER A 25 -15.65 15.11 -18.39
N GLN A 26 -16.39 16.11 -17.91
CA GLN A 26 -17.13 15.99 -16.65
C GLN A 26 -18.10 14.81 -16.65
N GLU A 27 -18.80 14.59 -17.77
CA GLU A 27 -19.70 13.44 -17.94
C GLU A 27 -18.97 12.10 -17.80
N LYS A 28 -17.82 11.95 -18.45
CA LYS A 28 -17.02 10.73 -18.36
C LYS A 28 -16.46 10.53 -16.95
N LEU A 29 -16.03 11.59 -16.28
CA LEU A 29 -15.59 11.53 -14.89
C LEU A 29 -16.71 11.03 -13.98
N GLN A 30 -17.93 11.56 -14.12
CA GLN A 30 -19.09 11.09 -13.35
C GLN A 30 -19.39 9.62 -13.61
N ALA A 31 -19.31 9.16 -14.87
CA ALA A 31 -19.50 7.75 -15.20
C ALA A 31 -18.44 6.86 -14.55
N VAL A 32 -17.16 7.25 -14.58
CA VAL A 32 -16.07 6.52 -13.94
C VAL A 32 -16.26 6.45 -12.42
N LEU A 33 -16.62 7.56 -11.77
CA LEU A 33 -16.87 7.58 -10.33
C LEU A 33 -18.03 6.68 -9.92
N LYS A 34 -19.08 6.55 -10.75
CA LYS A 34 -20.17 5.57 -10.51
C LYS A 34 -19.65 4.14 -10.52
N VAL A 35 -18.77 3.80 -11.46
CA VAL A 35 -18.16 2.46 -11.52
C VAL A 35 -17.27 2.21 -10.31
N ILE A 36 -16.40 3.15 -9.95
CA ILE A 36 -15.53 3.02 -8.75
C ILE A 36 -16.38 2.85 -7.48
N SER A 37 -17.44 3.64 -7.33
CA SER A 37 -18.37 3.51 -6.20
C SER A 37 -19.03 2.12 -6.17
N TRP A 38 -19.49 1.62 -7.32
CA TRP A 38 -20.09 0.29 -7.40
C TRP A 38 -19.07 -0.81 -7.04
N MET A 39 -17.85 -0.74 -7.55
CA MET A 39 -16.78 -1.68 -7.22
C MET A 39 -16.49 -1.71 -5.71
N ASN A 40 -16.40 -0.54 -5.07
CA ASN A 40 -16.19 -0.46 -3.62
C ASN A 40 -17.36 -1.07 -2.83
N GLN A 41 -18.60 -0.80 -3.23
CA GLN A 41 -19.80 -1.34 -2.58
C GLN A 41 -20.01 -2.84 -2.84
N ASN A 42 -19.41 -3.40 -3.89
CA ASN A 42 -19.47 -4.81 -4.26
C ASN A 42 -18.13 -5.53 -4.02
N SER A 43 -17.30 -5.01 -3.11
CA SER A 43 -15.95 -5.51 -2.84
C SER A 43 -15.89 -6.85 -2.10
N LEU A 44 -17.02 -7.45 -1.73
CA LEU A 44 -17.04 -8.77 -1.08
C LEU A 44 -16.46 -9.86 -2.00
N PHE A 45 -16.72 -9.78 -3.30
CA PHE A 45 -16.10 -10.68 -4.27
C PHE A 45 -14.58 -10.47 -4.33
N TRP A 46 -14.12 -9.23 -4.24
CA TRP A 46 -12.69 -8.94 -4.19
C TRP A 46 -12.03 -9.52 -2.95
N ALA A 47 -12.74 -9.55 -1.82
CA ALA A 47 -12.27 -10.16 -0.58
C ALA A 47 -11.90 -11.65 -0.76
N THR A 48 -12.56 -12.37 -1.68
CA THR A 48 -12.27 -13.80 -1.90
C THR A 48 -10.88 -14.06 -2.48
N ALA A 49 -10.19 -13.03 -2.98
CA ALA A 49 -8.78 -13.10 -3.39
C ALA A 49 -7.81 -12.96 -2.20
N GLY A 50 -8.30 -12.85 -0.96
CA GLY A 50 -7.47 -12.68 0.23
C GLY A 50 -7.18 -11.22 0.59
N HIS A 51 -8.02 -10.28 0.16
CA HIS A 51 -7.89 -8.86 0.54
C HIS A 51 -8.82 -8.49 1.69
N ILE A 52 -8.39 -7.56 2.54
CA ILE A 52 -9.27 -6.87 3.50
C ILE A 52 -9.99 -5.76 2.73
N PRO A 53 -11.33 -5.77 2.62
CA PRO A 53 -12.05 -4.70 1.94
C PRO A 53 -11.85 -3.34 2.62
N GLY A 54 -11.48 -2.31 1.85
CA GLY A 54 -11.38 -0.94 2.36
C GLY A 54 -12.73 -0.26 2.61
N TYR A 55 -13.82 -0.79 2.06
CA TYR A 55 -15.16 -0.25 2.27
C TYR A 55 -15.79 -0.85 3.53
N LYS A 56 -15.83 -0.06 4.61
CA LYS A 56 -16.26 -0.49 5.95
C LYS A 56 -17.57 -1.29 5.99
N PRO A 57 -18.66 -0.89 5.30
CA PRO A 57 -19.89 -1.68 5.33
C PRO A 57 -19.74 -3.13 4.84
N ILE A 58 -18.82 -3.38 3.91
CA ILE A 58 -18.51 -4.74 3.45
C ILE A 58 -17.58 -5.45 4.44
N LEU A 59 -16.54 -4.78 4.93
CA LEU A 59 -15.66 -5.33 5.97
C LEU A 59 -16.45 -5.76 7.23
N ASP A 60 -17.44 -4.97 7.62
CA ASP A 60 -18.26 -5.19 8.81
C ASP A 60 -19.40 -6.20 8.62
N SER A 61 -19.63 -6.64 7.37
CA SER A 61 -20.70 -7.59 7.01
C SER A 61 -20.51 -8.96 7.66
N ALA A 62 -21.61 -9.70 7.83
CA ALA A 62 -21.58 -11.05 8.39
C ALA A 62 -20.82 -12.03 7.47
N GLU A 63 -20.88 -11.81 6.17
CA GLU A 63 -20.21 -12.57 5.14
C GLU A 63 -18.69 -12.39 5.22
N CYS A 64 -18.21 -11.15 5.30
CA CYS A 64 -16.77 -10.87 5.39
C CYS A 64 -16.19 -11.37 6.73
N LYS A 65 -16.92 -11.23 7.84
CA LYS A 65 -16.49 -11.71 9.16
C LYS A 65 -16.43 -13.22 9.31
N LYS A 66 -17.01 -13.98 8.37
CA LYS A 66 -16.94 -15.45 8.32
C LYS A 66 -16.01 -15.97 7.23
N MET A 67 -15.43 -15.07 6.42
CA MET A 67 -14.60 -15.44 5.28
C MET A 67 -13.18 -15.74 5.76
N GLU A 68 -12.76 -16.99 5.69
CA GLU A 68 -11.38 -17.38 6.00
C GLU A 68 -10.51 -17.44 4.75
N PRO A 69 -9.22 -17.05 4.82
CA PRO A 69 -8.50 -16.62 6.03
C PRO A 69 -8.69 -15.13 6.41
N ASN A 70 -9.49 -14.37 5.66
CA ASN A 70 -9.62 -12.91 5.82
C ASN A 70 -10.02 -12.47 7.23
N ALA A 71 -11.01 -13.12 7.81
CA ALA A 71 -11.50 -12.84 9.15
C ALA A 71 -10.38 -13.00 10.19
N THR A 72 -9.53 -14.01 10.03
CA THR A 72 -8.40 -14.25 10.94
C THR A 72 -7.41 -13.08 10.97
N TYR A 73 -7.01 -12.54 9.81
CA TYR A 73 -5.99 -11.49 9.76
C TYR A 73 -6.56 -10.06 9.68
N ALA A 74 -7.89 -9.88 9.57
CA ALA A 74 -8.50 -8.55 9.45
C ALA A 74 -8.16 -7.61 10.62
N VAL A 75 -7.96 -8.16 11.83
CA VAL A 75 -7.55 -7.40 13.03
C VAL A 75 -6.21 -6.68 12.86
N LEU A 76 -5.33 -7.17 11.97
CA LEU A 76 -4.04 -6.52 11.70
C LEU A 76 -4.22 -5.13 11.08
N ALA A 77 -5.34 -4.87 10.40
CA ALA A 77 -5.64 -3.56 9.83
C ALA A 77 -5.84 -2.47 10.90
N GLU A 78 -6.16 -2.82 12.16
CA GLU A 78 -6.34 -1.86 13.25
C GLU A 78 -5.05 -1.10 13.59
N ASN A 79 -3.91 -1.74 13.36
CA ASN A 79 -2.59 -1.18 13.61
C ASN A 79 -1.77 -1.05 12.32
N ALA A 80 -2.44 -0.91 11.17
CA ALA A 80 -1.80 -0.75 9.88
C ALA A 80 -0.86 0.47 9.87
N ALA A 81 0.38 0.24 9.45
CA ALA A 81 1.41 1.25 9.25
C ALA A 81 1.81 1.24 7.77
N PHE A 82 1.61 2.37 7.11
CA PHE A 82 1.94 2.56 5.71
C PHE A 82 3.28 3.28 5.57
N ASP A 83 3.88 3.17 4.38
CA ASP A 83 5.04 3.97 4.02
C ASP A 83 4.76 5.47 4.21
N PRO A 84 5.77 6.27 4.56
CA PRO A 84 5.62 7.71 4.69
C PRO A 84 5.21 8.32 3.34
N LYS A 85 4.38 9.37 3.38
CA LYS A 85 4.05 10.12 2.17
C LYS A 85 5.26 10.94 1.72
N SER A 86 6.07 10.39 0.82
CA SER A 86 7.22 11.08 0.22
C SER A 86 7.36 10.70 -1.26
N LYS A 87 8.21 11.44 -2.00
CA LYS A 87 8.51 11.13 -3.41
C LYS A 87 9.33 9.83 -3.56
N ILE A 88 10.04 9.43 -2.51
CA ILE A 88 10.99 8.31 -2.54
C ILE A 88 10.47 7.05 -1.84
N ALA A 89 9.29 7.10 -1.21
CA ALA A 89 8.68 5.99 -0.47
C ALA A 89 7.41 5.48 -1.17
N GLY A 90 7.06 4.22 -0.90
CA GLY A 90 5.94 3.50 -1.53
C GLY A 90 6.41 2.28 -2.33
N VAL A 91 5.46 1.47 -2.81
CA VAL A 91 5.77 0.28 -3.59
C VAL A 91 6.60 0.63 -4.83
N ALA A 92 7.67 -0.12 -5.06
CA ALA A 92 8.61 0.08 -6.17
C ALA A 92 9.30 1.46 -6.17
N SER A 93 9.40 2.11 -5.00
CA SER A 93 10.10 3.38 -4.84
C SER A 93 11.61 3.19 -4.64
N PRO A 94 12.41 4.27 -4.71
CA PRO A 94 13.84 4.23 -4.38
C PRO A 94 14.15 3.61 -3.02
N VAL A 95 13.29 3.81 -2.01
CA VAL A 95 13.45 3.17 -0.69
C VAL A 95 13.39 1.65 -0.78
N TYR A 96 12.50 1.07 -1.61
CA TYR A 96 12.45 -0.39 -1.81
C TYR A 96 13.72 -0.89 -2.49
N ASP A 97 14.19 -0.19 -3.52
CA ASP A 97 15.43 -0.56 -4.22
C ASP A 97 16.62 -0.55 -3.26
N ALA A 98 16.74 0.48 -2.40
CA ALA A 98 17.81 0.56 -1.42
C ALA A 98 17.72 -0.55 -0.35
N ILE A 99 16.53 -0.90 0.12
CA ILE A 99 16.33 -2.03 1.05
C ILE A 99 16.78 -3.34 0.39
N GLN A 100 16.38 -3.58 -0.86
CA GLN A 100 16.75 -4.80 -1.59
C GLN A 100 18.25 -4.88 -1.87
N ASN A 101 18.89 -3.77 -2.20
CA ASN A 101 20.29 -3.76 -2.62
C ASN A 101 21.29 -3.68 -1.45
N PHE A 102 20.91 -3.15 -0.29
CA PHE A 102 21.83 -2.93 0.83
C PHE A 102 21.40 -3.64 2.11
N ILE A 103 20.14 -3.50 2.51
CA ILE A 103 19.65 -4.10 3.76
C ILE A 103 19.53 -5.62 3.64
N LEU A 104 19.00 -6.13 2.53
CA LEU A 104 18.84 -7.57 2.34
C LEU A 104 20.20 -8.32 2.30
N PRO A 105 21.24 -7.85 1.58
CA PRO A 105 22.58 -8.42 1.69
C PRO A 105 23.13 -8.39 3.12
N SER A 106 22.87 -7.30 3.87
CA SER A 106 23.32 -7.21 5.26
C SER A 106 22.64 -8.24 6.18
N VAL A 107 21.33 -8.43 6.04
CA VAL A 107 20.58 -9.47 6.75
C VAL A 107 21.12 -10.87 6.43
N ASN A 108 21.63 -11.07 5.21
CA ASN A 108 22.25 -12.33 4.78
C ASN A 108 23.73 -12.47 5.18
N GLY A 109 24.31 -11.49 5.89
CA GLY A 109 25.71 -11.49 6.31
C GLY A 109 26.71 -11.22 5.18
N GLN A 110 26.27 -10.60 4.09
CA GLN A 110 27.08 -10.30 2.90
C GLN A 110 27.60 -8.85 2.90
N LEU A 111 27.05 -7.99 3.75
CA LEU A 111 27.38 -6.58 3.89
C LEU A 111 27.31 -6.19 5.36
N GLU A 112 28.31 -5.46 5.88
CA GLU A 112 28.28 -5.03 7.27
C GLU A 112 27.08 -4.08 7.51
N PRO A 113 26.36 -4.19 8.63
CA PRO A 113 25.17 -3.37 8.89
C PRO A 113 25.41 -1.87 8.79
N GLU A 114 26.54 -1.39 9.32
CA GLU A 114 26.91 0.01 9.27
C GLU A 114 27.16 0.49 7.83
N GLU A 115 27.82 -0.34 7.02
CA GLU A 115 28.07 -0.06 5.60
C GLU A 115 26.75 -0.03 4.81
N ALA A 116 25.86 -0.99 5.05
CA ALA A 116 24.55 -1.04 4.41
C ALA A 116 23.70 0.21 4.67
N ILE A 117 23.71 0.70 5.92
CA ILE A 117 22.99 1.92 6.29
C ILE A 117 23.60 3.15 5.62
N GLU A 118 24.93 3.24 5.54
CA GLU A 118 25.59 4.37 4.88
C GLU A 118 25.30 4.37 3.38
N MET A 119 25.41 3.22 2.71
CA MET A 119 25.06 3.09 1.28
C MET A 119 23.60 3.46 0.99
N MET A 120 22.69 3.06 1.88
CA MET A 120 21.28 3.43 1.78
C MET A 120 21.08 4.94 1.90
N LYS A 121 21.75 5.61 2.86
CA LYS A 121 21.71 7.06 3.03
C LYS A 121 22.26 7.80 1.81
N GLU A 122 23.48 7.46 1.38
CA GLU A 122 24.13 8.07 0.22
C GLU A 122 23.28 7.94 -1.05
N THR A 123 22.57 6.82 -1.21
CA THR A 123 21.68 6.57 -2.35
C THR A 123 20.41 7.40 -2.27
N LEU A 124 19.79 7.52 -1.09
CA LEU A 124 18.45 8.10 -0.95
C LEU A 124 18.46 9.60 -0.68
N GLU A 125 19.42 10.13 0.07
CA GLU A 125 19.47 11.56 0.44
C GLU A 125 19.39 12.50 -0.76
N PRO A 126 20.11 12.28 -1.89
CA PRO A 126 20.01 13.14 -3.06
C PRO A 126 18.64 13.10 -3.75
N GLN A 127 17.79 12.12 -3.45
CA GLN A 127 16.49 11.92 -4.09
C GLN A 127 15.33 12.53 -3.28
N ILE A 128 15.60 13.05 -2.08
CA ILE A 128 14.59 13.64 -1.20
C ILE A 128 14.13 15.03 -1.70
N GLU A 129 14.97 15.75 -2.45
CA GLU A 129 14.67 17.08 -3.04
C GLU A 129 13.62 17.02 -4.18
#